data_AF-A0A949F7B3-F1
#
_entry.id   AF-A0A949F7B3-F1
#
_cell.length_a   1.000
_cell.length_b   1.000
_cell.length_c   1.000
_cell.angle_alpha   90.00
_cell.angle_beta   90.00
_cell.angle_gamma   90.00
#
_symmetry.space_group_name_H-M   'P 1'
#
loop_
_entity.id
_entity.type
_entity.pdbx_description
1 polymer ?
#
loop_
_entity_poly.entity_id
_entity_poly.type
_entity_poly.pdbx_seq_one_letter_code
_entity_poly.pdbx_strand_id
1 'polypeptide(L)'
;MRDQLHVMEEPVVTPWGFKFAGNIAMAQGTFEPMEAELVRNILKDIDVMVDIGANVGFYTCLARSKGIYTIAVEPFMPNMDYLYANLCANGWNDVEVYPIGLASKPGLDNLYGAGTGASLLKGWAGASPLMRHTICATLATSGHNRFFLGL
;
A
#
# COMPACT_ATOMS: atom_id res chain seq x y z
N MET A 1 7.80 26.36 9.22
CA MET A 1 7.88 24.94 9.63
C MET A 1 8.42 24.21 8.41
N ARG A 2 9.74 24.00 8.35
CA ARG A 2 10.40 23.35 7.22
C ARG A 2 9.99 21.88 7.23
N ASP A 3 9.62 21.39 6.06
CA ASP A 3 9.11 20.05 5.81
C ASP A 3 9.88 19.00 6.62
N GLN A 4 9.15 18.17 7.37
CA GLN A 4 9.73 16.99 8.00
C GLN A 4 10.13 16.02 6.89
N LEU A 5 11.32 16.22 6.34
CA LEU A 5 11.99 15.25 5.48
C LEU A 5 12.09 13.94 6.28
N HIS A 6 11.15 13.03 6.04
CA HIS A 6 11.34 11.65 6.43
C HIS A 6 12.55 11.18 5.65
N VAL A 7 13.62 10.86 6.37
CA VAL A 7 14.81 10.27 5.75
C VAL A 7 14.39 8.89 5.29
N MET A 8 14.04 8.81 4.01
CA MET A 8 13.77 7.56 3.32
C MET A 8 15.03 6.71 3.37
N GLU A 9 14.89 5.47 3.85
CA GLU A 9 15.98 4.51 3.77
C GLU A 9 16.33 4.24 2.30
N GLU A 10 17.60 3.90 2.03
CA GLU A 10 17.99 3.51 0.68
C GLU A 10 17.27 2.23 0.25
N PRO A 11 16.64 2.19 -0.93
CA PRO A 11 15.97 0.98 -1.40
C PRO A 11 16.93 -0.19 -1.55
N VAL A 12 16.59 -1.33 -0.96
CA VAL A 12 17.37 -2.58 -1.08
C VAL A 12 16.68 -3.55 -2.03
N VAL A 13 17.47 -4.41 -2.69
CA VAL A 13 16.91 -5.46 -3.56
C VAL A 13 16.29 -6.56 -2.68
N THR A 14 15.00 -6.79 -2.86
CA THR A 14 14.26 -7.85 -2.17
C THR A 14 14.60 -9.24 -2.74
N PRO A 15 14.32 -10.33 -1.99
CA PRO A 15 14.43 -11.70 -2.52
C PRO A 15 13.58 -11.97 -3.77
N TRP A 16 12.63 -11.07 -4.09
CA TRP A 16 11.74 -11.20 -5.23
C TRP A 16 12.15 -10.35 -6.44
N GLY A 17 13.29 -9.65 -6.35
CA GLY A 17 13.96 -9.01 -7.50
C GLY A 17 13.59 -7.56 -7.75
N PHE A 18 12.70 -6.96 -6.95
CA PHE A 18 12.43 -5.51 -6.97
C PHE A 18 13.14 -4.79 -5.84
N LYS A 19 13.40 -3.50 -6.00
CA LYS A 19 13.95 -2.62 -4.96
C LYS A 19 12.85 -2.13 -4.03
N PHE A 20 13.15 -2.03 -2.74
CA PHE A 20 12.18 -1.58 -1.74
C PHE A 20 12.86 -0.82 -0.60
N ALA A 21 12.32 0.35 -0.28
CA ALA A 21 12.61 1.17 0.90
C ALA A 21 11.40 1.14 1.83
N GLY A 22 11.63 0.78 3.09
CA GLY A 22 10.59 0.57 4.10
C GLY A 22 11.09 -0.39 5.17
N ASN A 23 10.17 -1.02 5.90
CA ASN A 23 10.53 -1.94 6.97
C ASN A 23 11.48 -3.05 6.48
N ILE A 24 12.61 -3.23 7.17
CA ILE A 24 13.65 -4.17 6.76
C ILE A 24 13.19 -5.63 6.74
N ALA A 25 12.27 -6.02 7.63
CA ALA A 25 11.71 -7.36 7.65
C ALA A 25 10.82 -7.61 6.42
N MET A 26 10.10 -6.59 5.95
CA MET A 26 9.37 -6.67 4.67
C MET A 26 10.34 -6.79 3.49
N ALA A 27 11.37 -5.94 3.46
CA ALA A 27 12.38 -5.94 2.40
C ALA A 27 13.12 -7.28 2.28
N GLN A 28 13.40 -7.92 3.41
CA GLN A 28 14.06 -9.23 3.52
C GLN A 28 13.10 -10.42 3.36
N GLY A 29 11.79 -10.17 3.32
CA GLY A 29 10.75 -11.19 3.24
C GLY A 29 10.57 -12.05 4.49
N THR A 30 10.88 -11.49 5.66
CA THR A 30 10.68 -12.11 6.97
C THR A 30 9.44 -11.58 7.70
N PHE A 31 8.83 -10.51 7.20
CA PHE A 31 7.53 -10.01 7.66
C PHE A 31 6.40 -10.78 6.98
N GLU A 32 5.52 -11.41 7.76
CA GLU A 32 4.33 -12.14 7.27
C GLU A 32 4.62 -13.03 6.04
N PRO A 33 5.60 -13.95 6.14
CA PRO A 33 6.11 -14.69 4.98
C PRO A 33 5.07 -15.63 4.36
N MET A 34 4.09 -16.09 5.16
CA MET A 34 3.01 -16.95 4.68
C MET A 34 2.04 -16.18 3.80
N GLU A 35 1.70 -14.96 4.19
CA GLU A 35 0.84 -14.02 3.48
C GLU A 35 1.50 -13.57 2.17
N ALA A 36 2.78 -13.21 2.22
CA ALA A 36 3.55 -12.86 1.04
C ALA A 36 3.57 -14.00 0.01
N GLU A 37 3.75 -15.25 0.45
CA GLU A 37 3.74 -16.41 -0.43
C GLU A 37 2.33 -16.76 -0.93
N LEU A 38 1.29 -16.58 -0.12
CA LEU A 38 -0.09 -16.71 -0.57
C LEU A 38 -0.40 -15.73 -1.69
N VAL A 39 -0.06 -14.44 -1.52
CA VAL A 39 -0.25 -13.43 -2.58
C VAL A 39 0.52 -13.83 -3.82
N ARG A 40 1.80 -14.24 -3.71
CA ARG A 40 2.60 -14.69 -4.86
C ARG A 40 1.97 -15.85 -5.63
N ASN A 41 1.27 -16.75 -4.95
CA ASN A 41 0.57 -17.84 -5.61
C ASN A 41 -0.69 -17.36 -6.33
N ILE A 42 -1.48 -16.47 -5.72
CA ILE A 42 -2.66 -15.87 -6.36
C ILE A 42 -2.27 -15.05 -7.61
N LEU A 43 -1.16 -14.32 -7.53
CA LEU A 43 -0.66 -13.48 -8.63
C LEU A 43 -0.37 -14.27 -9.92
N LYS A 44 -0.23 -15.60 -9.87
CA LYS A 44 0.01 -16.43 -11.07
C LYS A 44 -1.19 -16.52 -12.01
N ASP A 45 -2.39 -16.31 -11.47
CA ASP A 45 -3.66 -16.59 -12.15
C ASP A 45 -4.51 -15.34 -12.37
N ILE A 46 -3.91 -14.14 -12.29
CA ILE A 46 -4.62 -12.86 -12.48
C ILE A 46 -3.89 -11.94 -13.45
N ASP A 47 -4.67 -11.11 -14.16
CA ASP A 47 -4.14 -10.09 -15.07
C ASP A 47 -4.03 -8.71 -14.41
N VAL A 48 -4.87 -8.45 -13.39
CA VAL A 48 -4.99 -7.15 -12.72
C VAL A 48 -5.00 -7.32 -11.19
N MET A 49 -4.11 -6.58 -10.54
CA MET A 49 -4.02 -6.43 -9.09
C MET A 49 -4.57 -5.06 -8.65
N VAL A 50 -5.45 -5.05 -7.66
CA VAL A 50 -5.87 -3.83 -6.96
C VAL A 50 -5.41 -3.92 -5.49
N ASP A 51 -4.43 -3.10 -5.13
CA ASP A 51 -3.85 -3.01 -3.79
C ASP A 51 -4.56 -1.90 -3.00
N ILE A 52 -5.53 -2.28 -2.15
CA ILE A 52 -6.31 -1.37 -1.30
C ILE A 52 -5.61 -1.18 0.03
N GLY A 53 -5.35 0.07 0.40
CA GLY A 53 -4.49 0.37 1.54
C GLY A 53 -3.05 -0.01 1.21
N ALA A 54 -2.59 0.39 0.01
CA ALA A 54 -1.28 -0.01 -0.53
C ALA A 54 -0.10 0.36 0.37
N ASN A 55 -0.30 1.25 1.35
CA ASN A 55 0.67 1.63 2.36
C ASN A 55 1.97 2.11 1.69
N VAL A 56 3.13 1.64 2.16
CA VAL A 56 4.44 1.90 1.56
C VAL A 56 4.67 1.20 0.21
N GLY A 57 3.69 0.46 -0.32
CA GLY A 57 3.72 -0.08 -1.68
C GLY A 57 4.32 -1.47 -1.84
N PHE A 58 4.42 -2.26 -0.77
CA PHE A 58 5.09 -3.56 -0.84
C PHE A 58 4.41 -4.53 -1.82
N TYR A 59 3.09 -4.74 -1.67
CA TYR A 59 2.33 -5.65 -2.51
C TYR A 59 2.13 -5.09 -3.92
N THR A 60 1.97 -3.77 -4.04
CA THR A 60 2.04 -3.05 -5.31
C THR A 60 3.33 -3.39 -6.09
N CYS A 61 4.49 -3.25 -5.45
CA CYS A 61 5.78 -3.56 -6.06
C CYS A 61 5.94 -5.05 -6.37
N LEU A 62 5.48 -5.92 -5.47
CA LEU A 62 5.52 -7.37 -5.67
C LEU A 62 4.71 -7.78 -6.90
N ALA A 63 3.47 -7.31 -7.04
CA ALA A 63 2.64 -7.60 -8.20
C ALA A 63 3.24 -7.02 -9.49
N ARG A 64 3.68 -5.76 -9.47
CA ARG A 64 4.27 -5.13 -10.65
C ARG A 64 5.57 -5.80 -11.08
N SER A 65 6.38 -6.31 -10.15
CA SER A 65 7.60 -7.08 -10.46
C SER A 65 7.34 -8.37 -11.25
N LYS A 66 6.10 -8.88 -11.20
CA LYS A 66 5.63 -10.03 -11.99
C LYS A 66 5.02 -9.65 -13.33
N GLY A 67 5.02 -8.36 -13.69
CA GLY A 67 4.43 -7.87 -14.93
C GLY A 67 2.91 -7.74 -14.90
N ILE A 68 2.30 -7.82 -13.72
CA ILE A 68 0.85 -7.70 -13.54
C ILE A 68 0.45 -6.22 -13.59
N TYR A 69 -0.70 -5.93 -14.20
CA TYR A 69 -1.25 -4.59 -14.19
C TYR A 69 -1.72 -4.23 -12.79
N THR A 70 -1.14 -3.18 -12.20
CA THR A 70 -1.33 -2.88 -10.77
C THR A 70 -1.94 -1.52 -10.57
N ILE A 71 -2.98 -1.48 -9.74
CA ILE A 71 -3.64 -0.27 -9.24
C ILE A 71 -3.39 -0.21 -7.73
N ALA A 72 -2.78 0.87 -7.25
CA ALA A 72 -2.56 1.14 -5.83
C ALA A 72 -3.54 2.20 -5.33
N VAL A 73 -4.20 1.93 -4.21
CA VAL A 73 -5.15 2.83 -3.56
C VAL A 73 -4.67 3.06 -2.14
N GLU A 74 -4.19 4.26 -1.81
CA GLU A 74 -3.64 4.57 -0.49
C GLU A 74 -4.08 5.97 -0.03
N PRO A 75 -4.83 6.09 1.08
CA PRO A 75 -5.33 7.39 1.53
C PRO A 75 -4.32 8.22 2.34
N PHE A 76 -3.26 7.63 2.89
CA PHE A 76 -2.38 8.33 3.83
C PHE A 76 -1.13 8.89 3.14
N MET A 77 -1.03 10.21 3.08
CA MET A 77 0.05 10.90 2.37
C MET A 77 1.47 10.48 2.77
N PRO A 78 1.81 10.28 4.07
CA PRO A 78 3.14 9.78 4.42
C PRO A 78 3.45 8.40 3.85
N ASN A 79 2.47 7.49 3.78
CA ASN A 79 2.65 6.20 3.12
C ASN A 79 2.84 6.37 1.61
N MET A 80 2.14 7.35 1.01
CA MET A 80 2.27 7.66 -0.41
C MET A 80 3.68 8.09 -0.81
N ASP A 81 4.37 8.85 0.04
CA ASP A 81 5.75 9.25 -0.22
C ASP A 81 6.66 8.02 -0.37
N TYR A 82 6.46 6.97 0.46
CA TYR A 82 7.18 5.70 0.33
C TYR A 82 6.77 4.92 -0.91
N LEU A 83 5.47 4.81 -1.20
CA LEU A 83 4.99 4.12 -2.40
C LEU A 83 5.58 4.77 -3.66
N TYR A 84 5.55 6.09 -3.80
CA TYR A 84 6.17 6.79 -4.93
C TYR A 84 7.68 6.56 -5.01
N ALA A 85 8.40 6.64 -3.89
CA ALA A 85 9.83 6.36 -3.87
C ALA A 85 10.13 4.92 -4.33
N ASN A 86 9.32 3.95 -3.92
CA ASN A 86 9.46 2.55 -4.31
C ASN A 86 9.16 2.31 -5.79
N LEU A 87 8.15 2.95 -6.36
CA LEU A 87 7.90 2.90 -7.80
C LEU A 87 9.06 3.52 -8.59
N CYS A 88 9.53 4.70 -8.18
CA CYS A 88 10.67 5.39 -8.79
C CYS A 88 11.96 4.57 -8.71
N ALA A 89 12.24 3.92 -7.58
CA ALA A 89 13.43 3.09 -7.39
C ALA A 89 13.51 1.93 -8.40
N ASN A 90 12.37 1.43 -8.85
CA ASN A 90 12.24 0.36 -9.83
C ASN A 90 12.05 0.87 -11.27
N GLY A 91 11.96 2.18 -11.47
CA GLY A 91 11.71 2.79 -12.79
C GLY A 91 10.31 2.53 -13.33
N TRP A 92 9.32 2.28 -12.47
CA TRP A 92 7.93 2.05 -12.87
C TRP A 92 7.15 3.36 -12.90
N ASN A 93 6.53 3.63 -14.04
CA ASN A 93 5.69 4.81 -14.31
C ASN A 93 4.31 4.43 -14.87
N ASP A 94 3.98 3.14 -14.83
CA ASP A 94 2.78 2.52 -15.41
C ASP A 94 1.85 1.91 -14.34
N VAL A 95 2.09 2.20 -13.06
CA VAL A 95 1.22 1.84 -11.95
C VAL A 95 0.23 2.98 -11.72
N GLU A 96 -1.07 2.67 -11.75
CA GLU A 96 -2.10 3.63 -11.36
C GLU A 96 -2.07 3.84 -9.85
N VAL A 97 -2.00 5.08 -9.38
CA VAL A 97 -2.01 5.41 -7.95
C VAL A 97 -3.15 6.36 -7.64
N TYR A 98 -4.02 5.95 -6.70
CA TYR A 98 -5.18 6.72 -6.26
C TYR A 98 -5.02 7.12 -4.78
N PRO A 99 -4.81 8.41 -4.48
CA PRO A 99 -4.66 8.91 -3.11
C PRO A 99 -6.03 9.09 -2.43
N ILE A 100 -6.77 7.99 -2.28
CA ILE A 100 -8.14 7.99 -1.77
C ILE A 100 -8.43 6.75 -0.93
N GLY A 101 -9.30 6.87 0.07
CA GLY A 101 -9.81 5.74 0.83
C GLY A 101 -10.99 5.08 0.11
N LEU A 102 -11.18 3.77 0.33
CA LEU A 102 -12.40 3.09 -0.08
C LEU A 102 -13.33 2.93 1.13
N ALA A 103 -14.58 3.33 0.95
CA ALA A 103 -15.60 3.31 2.00
C ALA A 103 -16.99 2.93 1.43
N SER A 104 -17.96 2.76 2.32
CA SER A 104 -19.36 2.48 1.95
C SER A 104 -20.11 3.69 1.39
N LYS A 105 -19.52 4.88 1.46
CA LYS A 105 -20.05 6.14 0.90
C LYS A 105 -18.89 7.09 0.55
N PRO A 106 -19.05 7.95 -0.46
CA PRO A 106 -18.08 9.00 -0.72
C PRO A 106 -18.13 10.10 0.35
N GLY A 107 -17.02 10.81 0.55
CA GLY A 107 -16.94 11.97 1.42
C GLY A 107 -15.58 12.14 2.09
N LEU A 108 -15.56 12.96 3.14
CA LEU A 108 -14.43 13.05 4.05
C LEU A 108 -14.64 12.09 5.21
N ASP A 109 -13.60 11.35 5.58
CA ASP A 109 -13.62 10.44 6.73
C ASP A 109 -12.35 10.59 7.57
N ASN A 110 -12.36 9.97 8.75
CA ASN A 110 -11.20 9.90 9.64
C ASN A 110 -10.48 8.57 9.45
N LEU A 111 -9.22 8.64 9.04
CA LEU A 111 -8.28 7.54 9.14
C LEU A 111 -7.60 7.61 10.52
N TYR A 112 -7.76 6.59 11.34
CA TYR A 112 -7.16 6.49 12.67
C TYR A 112 -5.82 5.76 12.61
N GLY A 113 -4.88 6.14 13.48
CA GLY A 113 -3.55 5.51 13.54
C GLY A 113 -2.58 6.05 12.49
N ALA A 114 -1.47 5.34 12.29
CA ALA A 114 -0.39 5.68 11.36
C ALA A 114 0.35 4.41 10.90
N GLY A 115 1.12 4.51 9.81
CA GLY A 115 1.92 3.41 9.28
C GLY A 115 1.08 2.19 8.90
N THR A 116 1.46 1.01 9.37
CA THR A 116 0.73 -0.26 9.16
C THR A 116 -0.55 -0.40 10.00
N GLY A 117 -0.75 0.47 10.99
CA GLY A 117 -1.94 0.46 11.85
C GLY A 117 -3.02 1.46 11.43
N ALA A 118 -2.87 2.13 10.27
CA ALA A 118 -3.81 3.14 9.81
C ALA A 118 -5.10 2.48 9.28
N SER A 119 -6.28 2.90 9.77
CA SER A 119 -7.56 2.32 9.36
C SER A 119 -8.73 3.29 9.54
N LEU A 120 -9.79 3.10 8.75
CA LEU A 120 -11.08 3.78 8.96
C LEU A 120 -11.78 3.29 10.24
N LEU A 121 -11.36 2.14 10.79
CA LEU A 121 -11.92 1.56 12.01
C LEU A 121 -11.29 2.19 13.26
N LYS A 122 -12.12 2.82 14.08
CA LYS A 122 -11.69 3.39 15.36
C LYS A 122 -11.19 2.29 16.31
N GLY A 123 -9.97 2.45 16.83
CA GLY A 123 -9.35 1.48 17.75
C GLY A 123 -8.65 0.30 17.06
N TRP A 124 -8.62 0.27 15.72
CA TRP A 124 -7.85 -0.73 14.96
C TRP A 124 -6.38 -0.72 15.38
N ALA A 125 -5.78 -1.91 15.50
CA ALA A 125 -4.40 -2.09 15.96
C ALA A 125 -4.05 -1.34 17.27
N GLY A 126 -5.04 -1.03 18.12
CA GLY A 126 -4.86 -0.25 19.35
C GLY A 126 -4.68 1.26 19.12
N ALA A 127 -4.96 1.75 17.91
CA ALA A 127 -4.81 3.17 17.57
C ALA A 127 -5.68 4.07 18.46
N SER A 128 -5.05 5.11 19.02
CA SER A 128 -5.75 6.12 19.79
C SER A 128 -6.77 6.87 18.91
N PRO A 129 -8.03 7.03 19.36
CA PRO A 129 -9.02 7.87 18.68
C PRO A 129 -8.59 9.32 18.43
N LEU A 130 -7.60 9.80 19.18
CA LEU A 130 -7.07 11.15 19.05
C LEU A 130 -6.09 11.27 17.88
N MET A 131 -5.44 10.17 17.50
CA MET A 131 -4.57 10.09 16.33
C MET A 131 -5.43 9.79 15.11
N ARG A 132 -5.85 10.85 14.41
CA ARG A 132 -6.68 10.74 13.21
C ARG A 132 -6.26 11.74 12.15
N HIS A 133 -6.45 11.35 10.90
CA HIS A 133 -6.18 12.12 9.70
C HIS A 133 -7.45 12.21 8.86
N THR A 134 -7.81 13.41 8.42
CA THR A 134 -8.92 13.56 7.49
C THR A 134 -8.47 13.14 6.09
N ILE A 135 -9.19 12.20 5.49
CA ILE A 135 -8.92 11.69 4.14
C ILE A 135 -10.15 11.84 3.26
N CYS A 136 -9.94 11.92 1.95
CA CYS A 136 -11.00 11.70 0.98
C CYS A 136 -11.30 10.19 0.88
N ALA A 137 -12.56 9.83 0.79
CA ALA A 137 -13.02 8.46 0.55
C ALA A 137 -14.02 8.42 -0.61
N THR A 138 -14.01 7.32 -1.36
CA THR A 138 -14.97 7.03 -2.43
C THR A 138 -15.67 5.68 -2.20
N LEU A 139 -16.77 5.47 -2.91
CA LEU A 139 -17.55 4.24 -2.85
C LEU A 139 -16.75 3.06 -3.42
N ALA A 140 -16.62 1.97 -2.65
CA ALA A 140 -16.11 0.70 -3.15
C ALA A 140 -17.18 0.00 -4.02
N THR A 141 -16.98 -0.07 -5.33
CA THR A 141 -17.79 -0.89 -6.24
C THR A 141 -16.95 -2.02 -6.82
N SER A 142 -17.36 -3.27 -6.66
CA SER A 142 -16.66 -4.42 -7.24
C SER A 142 -17.09 -4.68 -8.70
N GLY A 143 -16.11 -4.88 -9.58
CA GLY A 143 -16.30 -5.40 -10.94
C GLY A 143 -15.66 -6.78 -11.08
N HIS A 144 -16.10 -7.60 -12.04
CA HIS A 144 -15.62 -8.98 -12.23
C HIS A 144 -14.15 -9.07 -12.72
N ASN A 145 -13.42 -10.12 -12.32
CA ASN A 145 -12.00 -10.41 -12.59
C ASN A 145 -10.94 -9.45 -12.00
N ARG A 146 -11.13 -8.99 -10.75
CA ARG A 146 -10.11 -8.21 -10.02
C ARG A 146 -9.82 -8.87 -8.68
N PHE A 147 -8.53 -9.04 -8.35
CA PHE A 147 -8.13 -9.38 -6.98
C PHE A 147 -7.92 -8.07 -6.20
N PHE A 148 -8.58 -7.97 -5.06
CA PHE A 148 -8.45 -6.85 -4.14
C PHE A 148 -7.71 -7.35 -2.91
N LEU A 149 -6.54 -6.78 -2.64
CA LEU A 149 -5.87 -6.97 -1.36
C LEU A 149 -6.26 -5.81 -0.45
N GLY A 150 -6.83 -6.11 0.71
CA GLY A 150 -7.03 -5.15 1.79
C GLY A 150 -6.71 -5.84 3.10
N LEU A 151 -5.76 -5.28 3.86
CA LEU A 151 -5.37 -5.75 5.19
C LEU A 151 -5.86 -4.75 6.25
#